data_AF-A0AAN6YBS9-F1
#
_entry.id   AF-A0AAN6YBS9-F1
#
_cell.length_a   1.000
_cell.length_b   1.000
_cell.length_c   1.000
_cell.angle_alpha   90.00
_cell.angle_beta   90.00
_cell.angle_gamma   90.00
#
_symmetry.space_group_name_H-M   'P 1'
#
loop_
_entity.id
_entity.type
_entity.pdbx_description
1 polymer ?
#
loop_
_entity_poly.entity_id
_entity_poly.type
_entity_poly.pdbx_seq_one_letter_code
_entity_poly.pdbx_strand_id
1 'polypeptide(L)'
;MSANRVQKRSQSSRSSSKISSEKALAAFVSFAGFESSMPCTNCFRNGRSCIISSGSSHCGECIGRKVHCDGNNFAPSLMRSIEEEKLREQVLALNTQLLSTMSRKRRARERAGELFRRGMVDHEKEVPDPRDPPAPASQASGNDHPPSTSAAVGTPDWLADVDWSSVDPDWARPIWVLSVELLELLRAVQLLVRFPRVRFWCVP
;
A
#
# COMPACT_ATOMS: atom_id res chain seq x y z
N MET A 1 52.48 -34.19 10.36
CA MET A 1 51.03 -33.87 10.35
C MET A 1 50.70 -33.16 11.67
N SER A 2 50.63 -31.82 11.66
CA SER A 2 50.42 -31.03 12.89
C SER A 2 48.95 -30.64 13.02
N ALA A 3 48.31 -31.12 14.09
CA ALA A 3 46.91 -30.82 14.39
C ALA A 3 46.76 -29.39 14.93
N ASN A 4 46.09 -28.53 14.17
CA ASN A 4 45.67 -27.21 14.63
C ASN A 4 44.49 -27.35 15.62
N ARG A 5 44.80 -27.27 16.92
CA ARG A 5 43.79 -27.23 18.00
C ARG A 5 43.21 -25.82 18.08
N VAL A 6 42.00 -25.64 17.55
CA VAL A 6 41.22 -24.40 17.68
C VAL A 6 41.01 -24.08 19.16
N GLN A 7 41.67 -23.03 19.66
CA GLN A 7 41.47 -22.54 21.02
C GLN A 7 40.06 -21.95 21.17
N LYS A 8 39.26 -22.56 22.04
CA LYS A 8 37.93 -22.12 22.44
C LYS A 8 38.05 -20.75 23.13
N ARG A 9 37.84 -19.66 22.38
CA ARG A 9 37.85 -18.28 22.90
C ARG A 9 36.94 -18.19 24.13
N SER A 10 37.50 -17.69 25.22
CA SER A 10 36.90 -17.53 26.54
C SER A 10 35.58 -16.74 26.48
N GLN A 11 34.47 -17.44 26.70
CA GLN A 11 33.14 -16.84 26.80
C GLN A 11 32.92 -16.07 28.12
N SER A 12 33.78 -16.25 29.13
CA SER A 12 33.55 -15.75 30.50
C SER A 12 33.66 -14.22 30.65
N SER A 13 34.50 -13.54 29.87
CA SER A 13 34.68 -12.08 29.95
C SER A 13 33.53 -11.29 29.29
N ARG A 14 32.83 -11.91 28.33
CA ARG A 14 31.63 -11.32 27.72
C ARG A 14 30.38 -11.50 28.57
N SER A 15 30.30 -12.57 29.36
CA SER A 15 29.17 -12.78 30.27
C SER A 15 29.19 -11.83 31.45
N SER A 16 30.36 -11.51 32.03
CA SER A 16 30.45 -10.63 33.20
C SER A 16 30.07 -9.17 32.87
N SER A 17 30.57 -8.65 31.74
CA SER A 17 30.24 -7.30 31.25
C SER A 17 28.74 -7.14 30.94
N LYS A 18 28.11 -8.15 30.33
CA LYS A 18 26.67 -8.15 30.03
C LYS A 18 25.80 -8.21 31.30
N ILE A 19 26.22 -8.97 32.32
CA ILE A 19 25.51 -9.01 33.61
C ILE A 19 25.59 -7.65 34.31
N SER A 20 26.74 -6.95 34.22
CA SER A 20 26.90 -5.62 34.79
C SER A 20 26.00 -4.58 34.12
N SER A 21 25.89 -4.60 32.77
CA SER A 21 25.04 -3.65 32.04
C SER A 21 23.56 -3.86 32.31
N GLU A 22 23.09 -5.11 32.43
CA GLU A 22 21.69 -5.41 32.74
C GLU A 22 21.31 -4.98 34.15
N LYS A 23 22.20 -5.16 35.14
CA LYS A 23 21.97 -4.67 36.50
C LYS A 23 21.92 -3.14 36.56
N ALA A 24 22.82 -2.47 35.83
CA ALA A 24 22.80 -1.01 35.72
C ALA A 24 21.51 -0.51 35.05
N LEU A 25 21.04 -1.19 34.01
CA LEU A 25 19.78 -0.87 33.35
C LEU A 25 18.58 -1.10 34.29
N ALA A 26 18.54 -2.21 35.02
CA ALA A 26 17.48 -2.47 36.00
C ALA A 26 17.46 -1.38 37.08
N ALA A 27 18.62 -1.01 37.62
CA ALA A 27 18.72 0.07 38.61
C ALA A 27 18.26 1.42 38.04
N PHE A 28 18.66 1.75 36.82
CA PHE A 28 18.22 2.97 36.14
C PHE A 28 16.70 2.97 35.93
N VAL A 29 16.12 1.87 35.45
CA VAL A 29 14.66 1.77 35.25
C VAL A 29 13.92 1.86 36.58
N SER A 30 14.42 1.24 37.64
CA SER A 30 13.81 1.34 38.97
C SER A 30 13.91 2.74 39.57
N PHE A 31 14.95 3.51 39.23
CA PHE A 31 15.16 4.87 39.73
C PHE A 31 14.42 5.94 38.91
N ALA A 32 14.54 5.89 37.58
CA ALA A 32 14.02 6.90 36.67
C ALA A 32 12.68 6.51 36.01
N GLY A 33 12.20 5.28 36.25
CA GLY A 33 10.93 4.82 35.72
C GLY A 33 9.73 5.27 36.55
N PHE A 34 8.55 4.98 36.04
CA PHE A 34 7.27 5.21 36.71
C PHE A 34 6.54 3.89 36.92
N GLU A 35 5.68 3.84 37.92
CA GLU A 35 4.82 2.69 38.15
C GLU A 35 3.74 2.61 37.07
N SER A 36 3.71 1.50 36.32
CA SER A 36 2.72 1.28 35.28
C SER A 36 1.38 0.94 35.90
N SER A 37 0.33 1.69 35.53
CA SER A 37 -1.07 1.39 35.86
C SER A 37 -1.48 -0.02 35.42
N MET A 38 -0.90 -0.51 34.32
CA MET A 38 -1.09 -1.87 33.82
C MET A 38 0.21 -2.67 34.00
N PRO A 39 0.36 -3.46 35.09
CA PRO A 39 1.55 -4.24 35.34
C PRO A 39 1.70 -5.38 34.32
N CYS A 40 2.94 -5.77 34.02
CA CYS A 40 3.19 -6.95 33.19
C CYS A 40 2.67 -8.23 33.87
N THR A 41 2.37 -9.28 33.10
CA THR A 41 1.77 -10.53 33.62
C THR A 41 2.61 -11.13 34.75
N ASN A 42 3.94 -11.06 34.61
CA ASN A 42 4.84 -11.60 35.62
C ASN A 42 4.85 -10.77 36.91
N CYS A 43 4.83 -9.44 36.84
CA CYS A 43 4.75 -8.58 38.02
C CYS A 43 3.40 -8.75 38.72
N PHE A 44 2.30 -8.81 37.96
CA PHE A 44 0.96 -9.00 38.48
C PHE A 44 0.82 -10.33 39.24
N ARG A 45 1.24 -11.44 38.63
CA ARG A 45 1.18 -12.78 39.25
C ARG A 45 2.00 -12.90 40.53
N ASN A 46 3.09 -12.15 40.64
CA ASN A 46 3.98 -12.19 41.79
C ASN A 46 3.72 -11.06 42.81
N GLY A 47 2.69 -10.23 42.60
CA GLY A 47 2.36 -9.11 43.48
C GLY A 47 3.48 -8.08 43.62
N ARG A 48 4.20 -7.76 42.53
CA ARG A 48 5.31 -6.79 42.54
C ARG A 48 4.98 -5.52 41.78
N SER A 49 5.61 -4.42 42.18
CA SER A 49 5.53 -3.15 41.45
C SER A 49 6.14 -3.30 40.06
N CYS A 50 5.44 -2.78 39.05
CA CYS A 50 5.88 -2.84 37.66
C CYS A 50 6.36 -1.46 37.23
N ILE A 51 7.64 -1.19 37.46
CA ILE A 51 8.26 0.09 37.10
C ILE A 51 8.85 0.01 35.69
N ILE A 52 8.37 0.87 34.79
CA ILE A 52 8.80 0.94 33.38
C ILE A 52 9.38 2.33 33.12
N SER A 53 10.40 2.40 32.27
CA SER A 53 10.97 3.66 31.77
C SER A 53 10.68 3.79 30.28
N SER A 54 10.50 5.01 29.77
CA SER A 54 10.13 5.31 28.38
C SER A 54 11.12 4.77 27.34
N GLY A 55 12.38 4.51 27.73
CA GLY A 55 13.40 3.92 26.86
C GLY A 55 13.55 2.40 26.97
N SER A 56 12.79 1.73 27.84
CA SER A 56 12.91 0.29 28.09
C SER A 56 11.67 -0.47 27.65
N SER A 57 11.89 -1.55 26.90
CA SER A 57 10.83 -2.51 26.56
C SER A 57 10.46 -3.45 27.72
N HIS A 58 11.21 -3.40 28.83
CA HIS A 58 11.03 -4.28 29.99
C HIS A 58 10.94 -3.46 31.28
N CYS A 59 10.16 -3.93 32.25
CA CYS A 59 10.16 -3.33 33.58
C CYS A 59 11.44 -3.68 34.36
N GLY A 60 11.80 -2.86 35.36
CA GLY A 60 13.02 -3.04 36.17
C GLY A 60 13.09 -4.43 36.83
N GLU A 61 11.97 -4.94 37.34
CA GLU A 61 11.87 -6.27 37.94
C GLU A 61 12.19 -7.39 36.95
N CYS A 62 11.62 -7.35 35.74
CA CYS A 62 11.85 -8.37 34.74
C CYS A 62 13.29 -8.34 34.20
N ILE A 63 13.89 -7.14 34.07
CA ILE A 63 15.31 -6.99 33.70
C ILE A 63 16.20 -7.59 34.78
N GLY A 64 15.96 -7.24 36.06
CA GLY A 64 16.76 -7.73 37.18
C GLY A 64 16.71 -9.25 37.32
N ARG A 65 15.56 -9.86 37.02
CA ARG A 65 15.34 -11.31 37.08
C ARG A 65 15.68 -12.06 35.81
N LYS A 66 15.98 -11.36 34.72
CA LYS A 66 16.25 -11.92 33.39
C LYS A 66 15.10 -12.79 32.87
N VAL A 67 13.87 -12.35 33.10
CA VAL A 67 12.64 -13.00 32.63
C VAL A 67 11.98 -12.18 31.54
N HIS A 68 11.17 -12.82 30.71
CA HIS A 68 10.43 -12.14 29.66
C HIS A 68 9.42 -11.14 30.26
N CYS A 69 9.32 -9.96 29.67
CA CYS A 69 8.39 -8.91 30.06
C CYS A 69 7.44 -8.60 28.91
N ASP A 70 6.13 -8.72 29.17
CA ASP A 70 5.06 -8.43 28.23
C ASP A 70 4.45 -7.02 28.42
N GLY A 71 4.85 -6.30 29.48
CA GLY A 71 4.21 -5.05 29.91
C GLY A 71 4.34 -3.84 28.98
N ASN A 72 5.32 -3.78 28.07
CA ASN A 72 5.53 -2.60 27.21
C ASN A 72 5.03 -2.78 25.77
N ASN A 73 4.68 -4.01 25.37
CA ASN A 73 4.36 -4.31 23.96
C ASN A 73 2.86 -4.32 23.66
N PHE A 74 1.99 -4.24 24.69
CA PHE A 74 0.56 -4.38 24.48
C PHE A 74 -0.03 -3.18 23.71
N ALA A 75 0.31 -1.95 24.09
CA ALA A 75 -0.24 -0.76 23.43
C ALA A 75 0.21 -0.59 21.97
N PRO A 76 1.50 -0.69 21.61
CA PRO A 76 1.91 -0.57 20.21
C PRO A 76 1.39 -1.72 19.33
N SER A 77 1.34 -2.95 19.87
CA SER A 77 0.81 -4.10 19.13
C SER A 77 -0.69 -3.95 18.87
N LEU A 78 -1.47 -3.52 19.87
CA LEU A 78 -2.89 -3.31 19.72
C LEU A 78 -3.20 -2.20 18.71
N MET A 79 -2.46 -1.08 18.78
CA MET A 79 -2.60 0.01 17.81
C MET A 79 -2.32 -0.46 16.38
N ARG A 80 -1.28 -1.27 16.17
CA ARG A 80 -1.00 -1.88 14.86
C ARG A 80 -2.13 -2.79 14.40
N SER A 81 -2.73 -3.59 15.29
CA SER A 81 -3.85 -4.45 14.93
C SER A 81 -5.09 -3.64 14.52
N ILE A 82 -5.40 -2.55 15.21
CA ILE A 82 -6.50 -1.64 14.85
C ILE A 82 -6.24 -0.98 13.49
N GLU A 83 -5.00 -0.54 13.25
CA GLU A 83 -4.62 0.05 11.97
C GLU A 83 -4.69 -0.95 10.82
N GLU A 84 -4.23 -2.19 11.04
CA GLU A 84 -4.33 -3.28 10.08
C GLU A 84 -5.79 -3.63 9.74
N GLU A 85 -6.67 -3.64 10.74
CA GLU A 85 -8.10 -3.86 10.53
C GLU A 85 -8.73 -2.75 9.69
N LYS A 86 -8.45 -1.47 10.01
CA LYS A 86 -8.90 -0.33 9.20
C LYS A 86 -8.42 -0.41 7.76
N LEU A 87 -7.18 -0.83 7.55
CA LEU A 87 -6.62 -0.98 6.21
C LEU A 87 -7.32 -2.11 5.45
N ARG A 88 -7.64 -3.23 6.10
CA ARG A 88 -8.42 -4.33 5.51
C ARG A 88 -9.82 -3.88 5.11
N GLU A 89 -10.50 -3.11 5.94
CA GLU A 89 -11.82 -2.54 5.62
C GLU A 89 -11.76 -1.64 4.38
N GLN A 90 -10.75 -0.77 4.28
CA GLN A 90 -10.55 0.09 3.11
C GLN A 90 -10.30 -0.71 1.83
N VAL A 91 -9.48 -1.77 1.89
CA VAL A 91 -9.24 -2.66 0.74
C VAL A 91 -10.53 -3.33 0.28
N LEU A 92 -11.35 -3.82 1.21
CA LEU A 92 -12.64 -4.43 0.88
C LEU A 92 -13.58 -3.40 0.24
N ALA A 93 -13.70 -2.20 0.80
CA ALA A 93 -14.52 -1.13 0.24
C ALA A 93 -14.08 -0.78 -1.20
N LEU A 94 -12.79 -0.61 -1.44
CA LEU A 94 -12.26 -0.28 -2.76
C LEU A 94 -12.50 -1.42 -3.76
N ASN A 95 -12.37 -2.68 -3.35
CA ASN A 95 -12.68 -3.83 -4.19
C ASN A 95 -14.17 -3.88 -4.59
N THR A 96 -15.08 -3.62 -3.65
CA THR A 96 -16.52 -3.55 -3.99
C THR A 96 -16.83 -2.41 -4.98
N GLN A 97 -16.18 -1.25 -4.81
CA GLN A 97 -16.30 -0.13 -5.75
C GLN A 97 -15.77 -0.48 -7.13
N LEU A 98 -14.64 -1.20 -7.22
CA LEU A 98 -14.08 -1.68 -8.48
C LEU A 98 -15.04 -2.64 -9.20
N LEU A 99 -15.60 -3.62 -8.47
CA LEU A 99 -16.59 -4.55 -9.02
C LEU A 99 -17.85 -3.84 -9.53
N SER A 100 -18.36 -2.86 -8.78
CA SER A 100 -19.52 -2.06 -9.20
C SER A 100 -19.24 -1.27 -10.49
N THR A 101 -18.01 -0.75 -10.63
CA THR A 101 -17.57 0.04 -11.79
C THR A 101 -17.39 -0.85 -13.01
N MET A 102 -16.82 -2.04 -12.83
CA MET A 102 -16.73 -3.05 -13.89
C MET A 102 -18.10 -3.52 -14.36
N SER A 103 -19.04 -3.74 -13.45
CA SER A 103 -20.43 -4.09 -13.78
C SER A 103 -21.12 -2.98 -14.59
N ARG A 104 -20.97 -1.71 -14.17
CA ARG A 104 -21.48 -0.55 -14.91
C ARG A 104 -20.87 -0.46 -16.31
N LYS A 105 -19.55 -0.62 -16.43
CA LYS A 105 -18.82 -0.62 -17.71
C LYS A 105 -19.29 -1.75 -18.64
N ARG A 106 -19.52 -2.94 -18.11
CA ARG A 106 -20.05 -4.08 -18.87
C ARG A 106 -21.44 -3.76 -19.43
N ARG A 107 -22.37 -3.27 -18.61
CA ARG A 107 -23.72 -2.89 -19.05
C ARG A 107 -23.71 -1.75 -20.07
N ALA A 108 -22.76 -0.81 -19.97
CA ALA A 108 -22.60 0.26 -20.95
C ALA A 108 -22.13 -0.29 -22.31
N ARG A 109 -21.16 -1.22 -22.31
CA ARG A 109 -20.69 -1.90 -23.52
C ARG A 109 -21.76 -2.76 -24.19
N GLU A 110 -22.54 -3.50 -23.40
CA GLU A 110 -23.67 -4.30 -23.90
C GLU A 110 -24.71 -3.40 -24.59
N ARG A 111 -25.07 -2.25 -23.98
CA ARG A 111 -25.97 -1.26 -24.58
C ARG A 111 -25.39 -0.63 -25.85
N ALA A 112 -24.11 -0.26 -25.85
CA ALA A 112 -23.44 0.31 -27.01
C ALA A 112 -23.38 -0.69 -28.19
N GLY A 113 -23.08 -1.97 -27.92
CA GLY A 113 -23.06 -3.01 -28.93
C GLY A 113 -24.44 -3.28 -29.55
N GLU A 114 -25.50 -3.21 -28.74
CA GLU A 114 -26.88 -3.35 -29.24
C GLU A 114 -27.29 -2.17 -30.13
N LEU A 115 -26.97 -0.93 -29.72
CA LEU A 115 -27.23 0.26 -30.55
C LEU A 115 -26.47 0.21 -31.88
N PHE A 116 -25.21 -0.22 -31.85
CA PHE A 116 -24.40 -0.40 -33.05
C PHE A 116 -25.00 -1.44 -34.00
N ARG A 117 -25.48 -2.58 -33.46
CA ARG A 117 -26.11 -3.63 -34.26
C ARG A 117 -27.39 -3.15 -34.94
N ARG A 118 -28.23 -2.38 -34.23
CA ARG A 118 -29.46 -1.81 -34.82
C ARG A 118 -29.14 -0.81 -35.93
N GLY A 119 -28.20 0.11 -35.69
CA GLY A 119 -27.82 1.11 -36.69
C GLY A 119 -27.24 0.53 -37.99
N MET A 120 -26.60 -0.64 -37.93
CA MET A 120 -26.08 -1.32 -39.13
C MET A 120 -27.17 -1.95 -40.01
N VAL A 121 -28.29 -2.41 -39.42
CA VAL A 121 -29.36 -3.10 -40.17
C VAL A 121 -30.21 -2.13 -40.99
N ASP A 122 -30.35 -0.88 -40.54
CA ASP A 122 -31.17 0.13 -41.23
C ASP A 122 -30.51 0.64 -42.52
N HIS A 123 -29.19 0.52 -42.67
CA HIS A 123 -28.46 1.00 -43.85
C HIS A 123 -28.48 0.04 -45.06
N GLU A 124 -28.82 -1.23 -44.86
CA GLU A 124 -28.84 -2.22 -45.96
C GLU A 124 -30.18 -2.26 -46.71
N LYS A 125 -31.21 -1.53 -46.27
CA LYS A 125 -32.57 -1.59 -46.84
C LYS A 125 -32.95 -0.54 -47.88
N GLU A 126 -32.09 0.45 -48.16
CA GLU A 126 -32.32 1.41 -49.24
C GLU A 126 -31.25 1.26 -50.33
N VAL A 127 -31.38 0.19 -51.13
CA VAL A 127 -30.94 0.27 -52.52
C VAL A 127 -32.23 0.37 -53.34
N PRO A 128 -32.64 1.58 -53.76
CA PRO A 128 -33.76 1.75 -54.66
C PRO A 128 -33.55 0.87 -55.89
N ASP A 129 -34.53 0.04 -56.25
CA ASP A 129 -34.47 -0.72 -57.49
C ASP A 129 -34.39 0.30 -58.64
N PRO A 130 -33.37 0.23 -59.53
CA PRO A 130 -33.27 1.14 -60.67
C PRO A 130 -34.51 1.15 -61.60
N ARG A 131 -35.44 0.22 -61.41
CA ARG A 131 -36.70 0.10 -62.16
C ARG A 131 -37.90 0.76 -61.47
N ASP A 132 -37.75 1.21 -60.23
CA ASP A 132 -38.82 1.94 -59.56
C ASP A 132 -39.01 3.29 -60.27
N PRO A 133 -40.21 3.58 -60.82
CA PRO A 133 -40.47 4.85 -61.46
C PRO A 133 -40.31 5.98 -60.44
N PRO A 134 -39.77 7.15 -60.85
CA PRO A 134 -39.57 8.27 -59.94
C PRO A 134 -40.89 8.62 -59.27
N ALA A 135 -40.91 8.54 -57.94
CA ALA A 135 -42.09 8.87 -57.15
C ALA A 135 -42.58 10.27 -57.56
N PRO A 136 -43.90 10.45 -57.80
CA PRO A 136 -44.44 11.73 -58.21
C PRO A 136 -44.13 12.78 -57.14
N ALA A 137 -43.51 13.87 -57.58
CA ALA A 137 -43.17 15.04 -56.77
C ALA A 137 -44.42 15.58 -56.07
N SER A 138 -44.67 15.08 -54.87
CA SER A 138 -45.75 15.55 -54.02
C SER A 138 -45.27 16.85 -53.36
N GLN A 139 -45.79 17.96 -53.89
CA GLN A 139 -45.63 19.29 -53.31
C GLN A 139 -46.38 19.34 -51.96
N ALA A 140 -45.74 18.84 -50.91
CA ALA A 140 -46.16 19.10 -49.54
C ALA A 140 -45.61 20.47 -49.14
N SER A 141 -46.44 21.49 -49.35
CA SER A 141 -46.33 22.78 -48.69
C SER A 141 -46.56 22.57 -47.19
N GLY A 142 -45.51 22.81 -46.40
CA GLY A 142 -45.52 22.69 -44.95
C GLY A 142 -44.20 23.20 -44.43
N ASN A 143 -44.17 24.48 -44.07
CA ASN A 143 -43.04 25.14 -43.45
C ASN A 143 -42.70 24.44 -42.14
N ASP A 144 -41.65 23.63 -42.11
CA ASP A 144 -40.87 23.36 -40.92
C ASP A 144 -39.40 23.41 -41.33
N HIS A 145 -38.74 24.52 -40.98
CA HIS A 145 -37.31 24.67 -41.12
C HIS A 145 -36.61 23.52 -40.37
N PRO A 146 -35.83 22.66 -41.04
CA PRO A 146 -34.79 21.95 -40.32
C PRO A 146 -33.80 23.02 -39.82
N PRO A 147 -33.43 23.05 -38.53
CA PRO A 147 -32.28 23.84 -38.14
C PRO A 147 -31.10 23.33 -38.95
N SER A 148 -30.57 24.21 -39.80
CA SER A 148 -29.33 24.02 -40.53
C SER A 148 -28.21 23.88 -39.51
N THR A 149 -27.97 22.66 -39.06
CA THR A 149 -26.73 22.28 -38.41
C THR A 149 -25.87 21.61 -39.48
N SER A 150 -25.25 22.43 -40.32
CA SER A 150 -23.92 22.12 -40.86
C SER A 150 -22.93 22.08 -39.68
N ALA A 151 -23.12 21.11 -38.79
CA ALA A 151 -22.12 20.72 -37.83
C ALA A 151 -21.15 19.85 -38.63
N ALA A 152 -20.02 20.44 -39.01
CA ALA A 152 -18.78 19.69 -39.25
C ALA A 152 -18.75 18.55 -38.23
N VAL A 153 -18.52 17.30 -38.68
CA VAL A 153 -18.48 16.08 -37.86
C VAL A 153 -17.80 16.39 -36.53
N GLY A 154 -18.63 16.78 -35.57
CA GLY A 154 -18.19 17.36 -34.34
C GLY A 154 -17.85 16.16 -33.51
N THR A 155 -16.59 16.08 -33.09
CA THR A 155 -16.22 15.26 -31.95
C THR A 155 -17.33 15.36 -30.90
N PRO A 156 -17.92 14.23 -30.48
CA PRO A 156 -19.06 14.25 -29.57
C PRO A 156 -18.81 15.17 -28.38
N ASP A 157 -19.79 15.98 -27.99
CA ASP A 157 -19.67 17.04 -26.96
C ASP A 157 -19.11 16.52 -25.62
N TRP A 158 -19.38 15.26 -25.27
CA TRP A 158 -18.80 14.59 -24.09
C TRP A 158 -17.28 14.38 -24.15
N LEU A 159 -16.65 14.55 -25.32
CA LEU A 159 -15.20 14.49 -25.51
C LEU A 159 -14.52 15.84 -25.26
N ALA A 160 -15.26 16.96 -25.37
CA ALA A 160 -14.74 18.31 -25.18
C ALA A 160 -14.60 18.68 -23.69
N ASP A 161 -15.43 18.08 -22.82
CA ASP A 161 -15.37 18.26 -21.36
C ASP A 161 -14.38 17.32 -20.66
N VAL A 162 -13.74 16.39 -21.39
CA VAL A 162 -12.66 15.58 -20.83
C VAL A 162 -11.40 16.44 -20.85
N ASP A 163 -11.09 17.04 -19.72
CA ASP A 163 -9.81 17.71 -19.49
C ASP A 163 -8.66 16.67 -19.48
N TRP A 164 -8.16 16.37 -20.67
CA TRP A 164 -7.00 15.49 -20.86
C TRP A 164 -5.72 16.04 -20.23
N SER A 165 -5.69 17.32 -19.82
CA SER A 165 -4.55 17.89 -19.09
C SER A 165 -4.51 17.46 -17.62
N SER A 166 -5.61 16.90 -17.09
CA SER A 166 -5.69 16.32 -15.74
C SER A 166 -5.40 14.81 -15.72
N VAL A 167 -5.28 14.16 -16.88
CA VAL A 167 -4.73 12.81 -16.98
C VAL A 167 -3.22 12.92 -16.82
N ASP A 168 -2.75 12.72 -15.59
CA ASP A 168 -1.31 12.65 -15.28
C ASP A 168 -0.61 11.71 -16.30
N PRO A 169 0.37 12.20 -17.08
CA PRO A 169 1.12 11.39 -18.02
C PRO A 169 2.05 10.36 -17.34
N ASP A 170 1.91 10.15 -16.03
CA ASP A 170 2.77 9.26 -15.25
C ASP A 170 2.62 7.78 -15.65
N TRP A 171 1.52 7.38 -16.29
CA TRP A 171 1.39 6.05 -16.91
C TRP A 171 2.29 5.87 -18.15
N ALA A 172 2.74 6.97 -18.77
CA ALA A 172 3.69 6.99 -19.87
C ALA A 172 5.13 7.16 -19.40
N ARG A 173 5.41 7.06 -18.09
CA ARG A 173 6.79 6.88 -17.63
C ARG A 173 7.33 5.58 -18.20
N PRO A 174 8.39 5.62 -19.02
CA PRO A 174 8.98 4.41 -19.56
C PRO A 174 9.34 3.45 -18.42
N ILE A 175 8.93 2.19 -18.54
CA ILE A 175 9.20 1.07 -17.61
C ILE A 175 10.69 1.01 -17.19
N TRP A 176 11.59 1.60 -17.99
CA TRP A 176 13.01 1.78 -17.73
C TRP A 176 13.38 2.67 -16.53
N VAL A 177 12.49 3.55 -16.03
CA VAL A 177 12.80 4.39 -14.86
C VAL A 177 12.71 3.59 -13.56
N LEU A 178 11.79 2.63 -13.47
CA LEU A 178 11.69 1.70 -12.34
C LEU A 178 12.91 0.77 -12.25
N SER A 179 13.61 0.50 -13.36
CA SER A 179 14.82 -0.32 -13.33
C SER A 179 16.03 0.37 -12.69
N VAL A 180 16.14 1.70 -12.69
CA VAL A 180 17.30 2.38 -12.11
C VAL A 180 17.15 2.50 -10.60
N GLU A 181 15.96 2.87 -10.11
CA GLU A 181 15.68 2.96 -8.67
C GLU A 181 15.72 1.58 -7.99
N LEU A 182 15.21 0.53 -8.66
CA LEU A 182 15.30 -0.83 -8.14
C LEU A 182 16.77 -1.33 -8.08
N LEU A 183 17.62 -0.92 -9.03
CA LEU A 183 19.04 -1.28 -9.06
C LEU A 183 19.85 -0.53 -7.99
N GLU A 184 19.52 0.73 -7.73
CA GLU A 184 20.06 1.52 -6.61
C GLU A 184 19.69 0.88 -5.26
N LEU A 185 18.42 0.47 -5.08
CA LEU A 185 17.98 -0.22 -3.86
C LEU A 185 18.67 -1.58 -3.68
N LEU A 186 18.82 -2.36 -4.76
CA LEU A 186 19.56 -3.63 -4.73
C LEU A 186 21.05 -3.43 -4.37
N ARG A 187 21.69 -2.37 -4.85
CA ARG A 187 23.07 -2.01 -4.45
C ARG A 187 23.16 -1.60 -2.99
N ALA A 188 22.21 -0.80 -2.49
CA ALA A 188 22.17 -0.40 -1.08
C ALA A 188 22.00 -1.61 -0.15
N VAL A 189 21.13 -2.56 -0.51
CA VAL A 189 20.94 -3.81 0.24
C VAL A 189 22.19 -4.68 0.19
N GLN A 190 22.88 -4.80 -0.95
CA GLN A 190 24.14 -5.54 -1.03
C GLN A 190 25.25 -4.92 -0.16
N LEU A 191 25.33 -3.58 -0.05
CA LEU A 191 26.29 -2.91 0.83
C LEU A 191 25.98 -3.17 2.32
N LEU A 192 24.70 -3.22 2.70
CA LEU A 192 24.29 -3.53 4.07
C LEU A 192 24.57 -5.00 4.46
N VAL A 193 24.48 -5.94 3.51
CA VAL A 193 24.77 -7.36 3.77
C VAL A 193 26.29 -7.63 3.80
N ARG A 194 27.11 -6.81 3.12
CA ARG A 194 28.55 -7.07 2.95
C ARG A 194 29.46 -6.42 3.99
N PHE A 195 28.94 -5.56 4.88
CA PHE A 195 29.70 -4.99 6.00
C PHE A 195 29.16 -5.43 7.37
N PRO A 196 29.55 -6.61 7.89
CA PRO A 196 29.35 -6.90 9.29
C PRO A 196 30.32 -6.04 10.10
N ARG A 197 29.82 -4.95 10.68
CA ARG A 197 30.35 -4.25 11.87
C ARG A 197 31.88 -4.12 11.91
N VAL A 198 32.41 -3.08 11.27
CA VAL A 198 33.72 -2.56 11.64
C VAL A 198 33.61 -2.04 13.08
N ARG A 199 34.29 -2.72 14.00
CA ARG A 199 34.42 -2.32 15.40
C ARG A 199 35.18 -1.00 15.44
N PHE A 200 34.51 0.09 15.79
CA PHE A 200 35.19 1.29 16.24
C PHE A 200 35.97 0.95 17.52
N TRP A 201 37.30 1.01 17.39
CA TRP A 201 38.23 0.98 18.51
C TRP A 201 38.16 2.30 19.27
N CYS A 202 38.32 2.17 20.59
CA CYS A 202 38.50 3.25 21.54
C CYS A 202 39.62 4.22 21.15
N VAL A 203 39.41 5.49 21.46
CA VAL A 203 40.48 6.47 21.72
C VAL A 203 40.51 6.67 23.25
N PRO A 204 41.71 6.74 23.87
CA PRO A 204 41.89 6.77 25.33
C PRO A 204 41.32 8.01 26.03
#